data_AF-A0A942LAE3-F1
#
_entry.id   AF-A0A942LAE3-F1
#
_cell.length_a   1.000
_cell.length_b   1.000
_cell.length_c   1.000
_cell.angle_alpha   90.00
_cell.angle_beta   90.00
_cell.angle_gamma   90.00
#
_symmetry.space_group_name_H-M   'P 1'
#
loop_
_entity.id
_entity.type
_entity.pdbx_description
1 polymer ?
#
loop_
_entity_poly.entity_id
_entity_poly.type
_entity_poly.pdbx_seq_one_letter_code
_entity_poly.pdbx_strand_id
1 'polypeptide(L)'
;MKRVFRYAWVMVVVLGMLALLAYLYSRALAMQGSFTVLLENVILAGMSYYLICFLFLLVIRYAVLIFYSFMEHLEALYKGRKPTLAMYSEGGLTPMISLVVPAYNEGVVIQAAIRSLLLLDYPNYEILVIDDGSTDDTYEKAIAVAQEQDRVPVRVITKRNGGKAEALNTGMSVARGEFILNMDGDSKLSSNTLRACIRHFEDPSVGAVAGNVKVINRENIWSRIQALEYIEGLAMARKAQSFMRTVNIIPGPLGMFRKTVLQEVGGYDHDTFAEDCDLTLKMLMRGWHIAYEPTAVAWVETPSSLLNLLKQRYRWTRGILQATSKHSQALWQPKKAGVNCFILWYMLFEGIMWPFSTLMGNIFFAYVGIQYGLATLLFLWWMQLTVLDVVAAAYCIIIEEEDPSLIIYAVMFRLFYINIIDVSKVFATIEEWRGNTMTWGKLDREGKL
;
A
#
# COMPACT_ATOMS: atom_id res chain seq x y z
N MET A 1 -3.36 -19.55 -25.03
CA MET A 1 -4.53 -18.74 -25.48
C MET A 1 -5.01 -17.72 -24.45
N LYS A 2 -5.32 -18.07 -23.19
CA LYS A 2 -5.85 -17.11 -22.18
C LYS A 2 -4.97 -15.87 -21.91
N ARG A 3 -3.64 -16.00 -21.87
CA ARG A 3 -2.73 -14.88 -21.57
C ARG A 3 -2.58 -13.85 -22.70
N VAL A 4 -2.44 -14.29 -23.95
CA VAL A 4 -2.33 -13.39 -25.12
C VAL A 4 -3.62 -12.58 -25.28
N PHE A 5 -4.78 -13.20 -25.03
CA PHE A 5 -6.06 -12.51 -25.04
C PHE A 5 -6.15 -11.44 -23.94
N ARG A 6 -5.63 -11.70 -22.72
CA ARG A 6 -5.56 -10.70 -21.63
C ARG A 6 -4.70 -9.49 -22.01
N TYR A 7 -3.53 -9.70 -22.61
CA TYR A 7 -2.66 -8.59 -23.03
C TYR A 7 -3.21 -7.81 -24.22
N ALA A 8 -3.90 -8.47 -25.15
CA ALA A 8 -4.64 -7.80 -26.20
C ALA A 8 -5.75 -6.91 -25.63
N TRP A 9 -6.48 -7.36 -24.60
CA TRP A 9 -7.47 -6.53 -23.90
C TRP A 9 -6.84 -5.32 -23.21
N VAL A 10 -5.71 -5.49 -22.53
CA VAL A 10 -4.98 -4.35 -21.93
C VAL A 10 -4.60 -3.33 -23.01
N MET A 11 -4.06 -3.77 -24.15
CA MET A 11 -3.75 -2.85 -25.26
C MET A 11 -5.00 -2.17 -25.83
N VAL A 12 -6.11 -2.89 -25.99
CA VAL A 12 -7.38 -2.31 -26.47
C VAL A 12 -7.89 -1.25 -25.51
N VAL A 13 -7.84 -1.52 -24.20
CA VAL A 13 -8.26 -0.56 -23.16
C VAL A 13 -7.36 0.68 -23.17
N VAL A 14 -6.03 0.51 -23.24
CA VAL A 14 -5.07 1.62 -23.27
C VAL A 14 -5.19 2.45 -24.56
N LEU A 15 -5.32 1.82 -25.72
CA LEU A 15 -5.49 2.53 -26.99
C LEU A 15 -6.85 3.24 -27.07
N GLY A 16 -7.92 2.60 -26.59
CA GLY A 16 -9.24 3.22 -26.45
C GLY A 16 -9.22 4.43 -25.53
N MET A 17 -8.42 4.38 -24.45
CA MET A 17 -8.20 5.49 -23.53
C MET A 17 -7.47 6.66 -24.18
N LEU A 18 -6.38 6.40 -24.93
CA LEU A 18 -5.67 7.47 -25.64
C LEU A 18 -6.59 8.16 -26.66
N ALA A 19 -7.42 7.40 -27.37
CA ALA A 19 -8.42 7.94 -28.28
C ALA A 19 -9.50 8.76 -27.54
N LEU A 20 -10.01 8.29 -26.39
CA LEU A 20 -11.01 9.00 -25.60
C LEU A 20 -10.45 10.27 -24.97
N LEU A 21 -9.23 10.24 -24.42
CA LEU A 21 -8.56 11.42 -23.89
C LEU A 21 -8.26 12.44 -24.99
N ALA A 22 -7.78 11.99 -26.15
CA ALA A 22 -7.59 12.86 -27.31
C ALA A 22 -8.91 13.49 -27.77
N TYR A 23 -10.01 12.72 -27.76
CA TYR A 23 -11.34 13.22 -28.07
C TYR A 23 -11.82 14.27 -27.05
N LEU A 24 -11.74 13.99 -25.75
CA LEU A 24 -12.14 14.93 -24.70
C LEU A 24 -11.29 16.20 -24.72
N TYR A 25 -9.99 16.07 -24.98
CA TYR A 25 -9.09 17.20 -25.17
C TYR A 25 -9.47 18.04 -26.41
N SER A 26 -9.81 17.39 -27.53
CA SER A 26 -10.27 18.07 -28.74
C SER A 26 -11.58 18.83 -28.51
N ARG A 27 -12.49 18.28 -27.70
CA ARG A 27 -13.75 18.93 -27.29
C ARG A 27 -13.50 20.13 -26.39
N ALA A 28 -12.55 20.03 -25.45
CA ALA A 28 -12.13 21.17 -24.65
C ALA A 28 -11.56 22.29 -25.54
N LEU A 29 -10.66 21.97 -26.47
CA LEU A 29 -10.10 22.97 -27.41
C LEU A 29 -11.15 23.63 -28.30
N ALA A 30 -12.21 22.90 -28.67
CA ALA A 30 -13.29 23.40 -29.52
C ALA A 30 -14.20 24.44 -28.82
N MET A 31 -14.13 24.61 -27.50
CA MET A 31 -14.89 25.63 -26.76
C MET A 31 -14.24 27.02 -26.87
N GLN A 32 -13.90 27.44 -28.09
CA GLN A 32 -13.32 28.76 -28.36
C GLN A 32 -14.23 29.89 -27.83
N GLY A 33 -13.62 30.87 -27.15
CA GLY A 33 -14.31 32.02 -26.52
C GLY A 33 -14.69 31.82 -25.04
N SER A 34 -14.82 30.58 -24.56
CA SER A 34 -15.06 30.31 -23.13
C SER A 34 -13.80 30.44 -22.26
N PHE A 35 -12.64 30.12 -22.82
CA PHE A 35 -11.35 30.15 -22.10
C PHE A 35 -10.69 31.53 -22.06
N THR A 36 -11.06 32.45 -22.95
CA THR A 36 -10.45 33.80 -22.98
C THR A 36 -10.68 34.53 -21.66
N VAL A 37 -11.86 34.37 -21.07
CA VAL A 37 -12.21 34.93 -19.75
C VAL A 37 -11.30 34.41 -18.63
N LEU A 38 -10.86 33.15 -18.70
CA LEU A 38 -9.91 32.57 -17.74
C LEU A 38 -8.48 33.11 -17.96
N LEU A 39 -8.12 33.46 -19.19
CA LEU A 39 -6.80 33.96 -19.55
C LEU A 39 -6.66 35.48 -19.36
N GLU A 40 -7.78 36.21 -19.32
CA GLU A 40 -7.81 37.66 -19.08
C GLU A 40 -7.48 38.02 -17.62
N ASN A 41 -7.82 37.14 -16.67
CA ASN A 41 -7.49 37.33 -15.26
C ASN A 41 -6.22 36.57 -14.88
N VAL A 42 -5.19 37.26 -14.42
CA VAL A 42 -3.87 36.68 -14.08
C VAL A 42 -3.98 35.54 -13.06
N ILE A 43 -4.88 35.63 -12.08
CA ILE A 43 -5.08 34.60 -11.05
C ILE A 43 -5.73 33.36 -11.67
N LEU A 44 -6.80 33.55 -12.45
CA LEU A 44 -7.51 32.44 -13.11
C LEU A 44 -6.60 31.75 -14.14
N ALA A 45 -5.79 32.51 -14.86
CA ALA A 45 -4.81 32.01 -15.80
C ALA A 45 -3.75 31.17 -15.06
N GLY A 46 -3.18 31.69 -13.98
CA GLY A 46 -2.21 30.98 -13.14
C GLY A 46 -2.75 29.67 -12.58
N MET A 47 -3.97 29.67 -12.04
CA MET A 47 -4.65 28.45 -11.56
C MET A 47 -4.91 27.46 -12.69
N SER A 48 -5.33 27.93 -13.86
CA SER A 48 -5.56 27.08 -15.03
C SER A 48 -4.27 26.39 -15.48
N TYR A 49 -3.17 27.13 -15.61
CA TYR A 49 -1.86 26.56 -15.96
C TYR A 49 -1.39 25.55 -14.92
N TYR A 50 -1.53 25.86 -13.63
CA TYR A 50 -1.19 24.93 -12.56
C TYR A 50 -1.97 23.62 -12.68
N LEU A 51 -3.30 23.69 -12.85
CA LEU A 51 -4.16 22.49 -12.93
C LEU A 51 -3.87 21.67 -14.18
N ILE A 52 -3.52 22.30 -15.30
CA ILE A 52 -3.08 21.61 -16.51
C ILE A 52 -1.74 20.89 -16.26
N CYS A 53 -0.77 21.55 -15.64
CA CYS A 53 0.50 20.93 -15.27
C CYS A 53 0.29 19.77 -14.29
N PHE A 54 -0.61 19.93 -13.32
CA PHE A 54 -0.96 18.87 -12.37
C PHE A 54 -1.63 17.68 -13.07
N LEU A 55 -2.59 17.92 -13.97
CA LEU A 55 -3.22 16.86 -14.78
C LEU A 55 -2.17 16.11 -15.61
N PHE A 56 -1.27 16.84 -16.27
CA PHE A 56 -0.21 16.24 -17.06
C PHE A 56 0.71 15.36 -16.20
N LEU A 57 1.09 15.84 -15.01
CA LEU A 57 1.86 15.07 -14.04
C LEU A 57 1.11 13.79 -13.59
N LEU A 58 -0.20 13.88 -13.34
CA LEU A 58 -1.03 12.72 -13.01
C LEU A 58 -1.04 11.70 -14.15
N VAL A 59 -1.26 12.13 -15.39
CA VAL A 59 -1.27 11.25 -16.56
C VAL A 59 0.09 10.55 -16.72
N ILE A 60 1.20 11.29 -16.62
CA ILE A 60 2.54 10.71 -16.66
C ILE A 60 2.72 9.69 -15.55
N ARG A 61 2.34 10.03 -14.31
CA ARG A 61 2.45 9.12 -13.17
C ARG A 61 1.70 7.81 -13.44
N TYR A 62 0.43 7.86 -13.85
CA TYR A 62 -0.32 6.64 -14.16
C TYR A 62 0.34 5.83 -15.28
N ALA A 63 0.79 6.49 -16.35
CA ALA A 63 1.49 5.82 -17.44
C ALA A 63 2.77 5.12 -16.95
N VAL A 64 3.57 5.79 -16.13
CA VAL A 64 4.80 5.26 -15.53
C VAL A 64 4.50 4.08 -14.61
N LEU A 65 3.50 4.20 -13.72
CA LEU A 65 3.12 3.12 -12.81
C LEU A 65 2.58 1.90 -13.55
N ILE A 66 1.70 2.09 -14.53
CA ILE A 66 1.17 0.99 -15.35
C ILE A 66 2.31 0.34 -16.14
N PHE A 67 3.20 1.12 -16.74
CA PHE A 67 4.33 0.62 -17.51
C PHE A 67 5.26 -0.22 -16.64
N TYR A 68 5.75 0.30 -15.52
CA TYR A 68 6.67 -0.45 -14.65
C TYR A 68 5.98 -1.62 -13.93
N SER A 69 4.71 -1.48 -13.53
CA SER A 69 3.92 -2.61 -13.02
C SER A 69 3.81 -3.73 -14.06
N PHE A 70 3.63 -3.38 -15.33
CA PHE A 70 3.58 -4.34 -16.42
C PHE A 70 4.95 -4.99 -16.68
N MET A 71 6.03 -4.21 -16.64
CA MET A 71 7.39 -4.73 -16.76
C MET A 71 7.72 -5.72 -15.64
N GLU A 72 7.39 -5.39 -14.39
CA GLU A 72 7.54 -6.31 -13.24
C GLU A 72 6.73 -7.60 -13.46
N HIS A 73 5.48 -7.46 -13.93
CA HIS A 73 4.64 -8.61 -14.22
C HIS A 73 5.25 -9.51 -15.32
N LEU A 74 5.79 -8.93 -16.39
CA LEU A 74 6.46 -9.67 -17.46
C LEU A 74 7.73 -10.34 -16.97
N GLU A 75 8.54 -9.65 -16.17
CA GLU A 75 9.77 -10.20 -15.59
C GLU A 75 9.46 -11.40 -14.69
N ALA A 76 8.43 -11.29 -13.85
CA ALA A 76 7.96 -12.37 -13.01
C ALA A 76 7.44 -13.59 -13.81
N LEU A 77 6.89 -13.37 -15.00
CA LEU A 77 6.48 -14.45 -15.90
C LEU A 77 7.65 -15.08 -16.65
N TYR A 78 8.60 -14.27 -17.12
CA TYR A 78 9.73 -14.70 -17.93
C TYR A 78 10.76 -15.48 -17.11
N LYS A 79 11.12 -14.97 -15.93
CA LYS A 79 12.01 -15.69 -15.00
C LYS A 79 11.42 -17.03 -14.55
N GLY A 80 10.10 -17.19 -14.71
CA GLY A 80 9.34 -18.31 -14.20
C GLY A 80 9.30 -18.26 -12.68
N ARG A 81 8.13 -18.55 -12.09
CA ARG A 81 8.06 -18.84 -10.65
C ARG A 81 8.59 -20.25 -10.40
N LYS A 82 9.80 -20.56 -10.86
CA LYS A 82 10.41 -21.86 -10.59
C LYS A 82 10.52 -21.99 -9.06
N PRO A 83 10.11 -23.14 -8.49
CA PRO A 83 10.26 -23.36 -7.06
C PRO A 83 11.75 -23.35 -6.73
N THR A 84 12.17 -22.29 -6.04
CA THR A 84 13.53 -22.02 -5.57
C THR A 84 14.08 -23.08 -4.61
N LEU A 85 13.27 -24.05 -4.21
CA LEU A 85 13.73 -25.17 -3.39
C LEU A 85 14.87 -25.96 -4.03
N ALA A 86 15.04 -25.90 -5.35
CA ALA A 86 16.16 -26.57 -6.03
C ALA A 86 17.53 -26.10 -5.51
N MET A 87 17.66 -24.81 -5.14
CA MET A 87 18.90 -24.24 -4.59
C MET A 87 19.15 -24.70 -3.13
N TYR A 88 18.09 -24.90 -2.35
CA TYR A 88 18.16 -25.40 -0.98
C TYR A 88 18.11 -26.94 -0.88
N SER A 89 17.84 -27.64 -1.99
CA SER A 89 17.79 -29.11 -2.04
C SER A 89 19.14 -29.76 -2.32
N GLU A 90 20.08 -29.06 -2.95
CA GLU A 90 21.42 -29.61 -3.27
C GLU A 90 22.46 -29.48 -2.14
N GLY A 91 22.11 -28.87 -1.00
CA GLY A 91 23.05 -28.64 0.12
C GLY A 91 22.53 -28.86 1.53
N GLY A 92 21.24 -29.17 1.72
CA GLY A 92 20.67 -29.52 3.02
C GLY A 92 20.29 -28.31 3.89
N LEU A 93 18.98 -28.24 4.19
CA LEU A 93 18.27 -27.30 5.07
C LEU A 93 17.84 -25.97 4.42
N THR A 94 16.53 -25.84 4.24
CA THR A 94 15.85 -24.57 4.00
C THR A 94 16.08 -23.60 5.16
N PRO A 95 16.30 -22.29 4.90
CA PRO A 95 16.58 -21.32 5.95
C PRO A 95 15.42 -21.23 6.93
N MET A 96 15.73 -21.03 8.21
CA MET A 96 14.70 -20.91 9.24
C MET A 96 14.05 -19.53 9.17
N ILE A 97 12.72 -19.50 9.18
CA ILE A 97 11.92 -18.26 9.22
C ILE A 97 11.21 -18.16 10.56
N SER A 98 11.35 -17.04 11.27
CA SER A 98 10.53 -16.74 12.46
C SER A 98 9.38 -15.82 12.06
N LEU A 99 8.14 -16.26 12.27
CA LEU A 99 6.97 -15.40 12.11
C LEU A 99 6.67 -14.69 13.42
N VAL A 100 6.62 -13.36 13.40
CA VAL A 100 6.30 -12.52 14.56
C VAL A 100 4.91 -11.93 14.38
N VAL A 101 4.04 -12.20 15.35
CA VAL A 101 2.65 -11.74 15.38
C VAL A 101 2.44 -10.89 16.63
N PRO A 102 2.51 -9.55 16.53
CA PRO A 102 2.13 -8.68 17.66
C PRO A 102 0.62 -8.74 17.87
N ALA A 103 0.19 -8.87 19.13
CA ALA A 103 -1.21 -8.94 19.50
C ALA A 103 -1.50 -8.03 20.70
N TYR A 104 -2.57 -7.24 20.62
CA TYR A 104 -3.10 -6.47 21.75
C TYR A 104 -4.62 -6.37 21.66
N ASN A 105 -5.30 -7.08 22.55
CA ASN A 105 -6.75 -7.18 22.57
C ASN A 105 -7.35 -7.72 21.24
N GLU A 106 -6.75 -8.78 20.70
CA GLU A 106 -7.13 -9.42 19.43
C GLU A 106 -7.89 -10.74 19.66
N GLY A 107 -8.56 -10.91 20.80
CA GLY A 107 -9.18 -12.18 21.19
C GLY A 107 -10.21 -12.71 20.19
N VAL A 108 -10.85 -11.83 19.41
CA VAL A 108 -11.82 -12.23 18.38
C VAL A 108 -11.14 -12.93 17.19
N VAL A 109 -9.89 -12.58 16.90
CA VAL A 109 -9.26 -12.87 15.60
C VAL A 109 -7.99 -13.71 15.69
N ILE A 110 -7.32 -13.70 16.86
CA ILE A 110 -5.99 -14.27 17.04
C ILE A 110 -5.92 -15.78 16.74
N GLN A 111 -6.97 -16.54 17.05
CA GLN A 111 -6.99 -17.98 16.75
C GLN A 111 -6.98 -18.24 15.25
N ALA A 112 -7.80 -17.48 14.50
CA ALA A 112 -7.90 -17.61 13.06
C ALA A 112 -6.60 -17.21 12.37
N ALA A 113 -5.93 -16.17 12.89
CA ALA A 113 -4.60 -15.74 12.46
C ALA A 113 -3.56 -16.85 12.67
N ILE A 114 -3.40 -17.38 13.88
CA ILE A 114 -2.42 -18.44 14.19
C ILE A 114 -2.70 -19.71 13.37
N ARG A 115 -3.97 -20.14 13.24
CA ARG A 115 -4.32 -21.32 12.43
C ARG A 115 -3.94 -21.14 10.95
N SER A 116 -4.05 -19.93 10.40
CA SER A 116 -3.58 -19.66 9.03
C SER A 116 -2.07 -19.86 8.89
N LEU A 117 -1.29 -19.47 9.91
CA LEU A 117 0.16 -19.66 9.93
C LEU A 117 0.55 -21.13 10.03
N LEU A 118 -0.22 -21.94 10.75
CA LEU A 118 -0.01 -23.38 10.80
C LEU A 118 -0.20 -24.02 9.41
N LEU A 119 -1.00 -23.46 8.52
CA LEU A 119 -1.25 -24.00 7.18
C LEU A 119 -0.21 -23.57 6.13
N LEU A 120 0.86 -22.88 6.54
CA LEU A 120 1.91 -22.46 5.62
C LEU A 120 2.70 -23.66 5.10
N ASP A 121 2.89 -23.68 3.78
CA ASP A 121 3.69 -24.67 3.06
C ASP A 121 5.17 -24.28 3.10
N TYR A 122 5.82 -24.51 4.23
CA TYR A 122 7.26 -24.33 4.39
C TYR A 122 7.80 -25.29 5.44
N PRO A 123 8.98 -25.91 5.26
CA PRO A 123 9.42 -26.97 6.17
C PRO A 123 10.12 -26.46 7.44
N ASN A 124 10.68 -25.24 7.47
CA ASN A 124 11.50 -24.77 8.58
C ASN A 124 11.10 -23.37 9.06
N TYR A 125 10.10 -23.31 9.96
CA TYR A 125 9.66 -22.04 10.55
C TYR A 125 9.13 -22.21 11.98
N GLU A 126 9.14 -21.11 12.74
CA GLU A 126 8.49 -20.99 14.05
C GLU A 126 7.50 -19.82 14.05
N ILE A 127 6.53 -19.86 14.96
CA ILE A 127 5.55 -18.78 15.18
C ILE A 127 5.78 -18.19 16.57
N LEU A 128 5.93 -16.87 16.62
CA LEU A 128 6.12 -16.07 17.83
C LEU A 128 4.94 -15.12 17.96
N VAL A 129 4.01 -15.46 18.86
CA VAL A 129 2.90 -14.57 19.21
C VAL A 129 3.35 -13.70 20.37
N ILE A 130 3.43 -12.38 20.15
CA ILE A 130 3.86 -11.42 21.17
C ILE A 130 2.61 -10.70 21.68
N ASP A 131 2.13 -11.15 22.84
CA ASP A 131 1.04 -10.50 23.56
C ASP A 131 1.57 -9.25 24.28
N ASP A 132 1.18 -8.08 23.79
CA ASP A 132 1.60 -6.77 24.29
C ASP A 132 0.74 -6.32 25.48
N GLY A 133 0.52 -7.22 26.44
CA GLY A 133 -0.22 -6.99 27.67
C GLY A 133 -1.72 -6.83 27.43
N SER A 134 -2.33 -7.76 26.69
CA SER A 134 -3.78 -7.76 26.46
C SER A 134 -4.57 -7.83 27.78
N THR A 135 -5.73 -7.21 27.77
CA THR A 135 -6.70 -7.18 28.87
C THR A 135 -7.92 -8.06 28.62
N ASP A 136 -8.05 -8.60 27.40
CA ASP A 136 -9.06 -9.58 27.01
C ASP A 136 -8.49 -11.01 26.98
N ASP A 137 -9.19 -11.95 26.36
CA ASP A 137 -8.82 -13.37 26.28
C ASP A 137 -7.82 -13.71 25.15
N THR A 138 -7.08 -12.72 24.63
CA THR A 138 -6.10 -12.91 23.52
C THR A 138 -5.04 -13.94 23.87
N TYR A 139 -4.45 -13.85 25.06
CA TYR A 139 -3.35 -14.72 25.49
C TYR A 139 -3.80 -16.17 25.62
N GLU A 140 -4.91 -16.39 26.32
CA GLU A 140 -5.50 -17.70 26.55
C GLU A 140 -5.85 -18.38 25.23
N LYS A 141 -6.43 -17.62 24.30
CA LYS A 141 -6.78 -18.13 22.97
C LYS A 141 -5.55 -18.45 22.12
N ALA A 142 -4.48 -17.67 22.22
CA ALA A 142 -3.24 -17.95 21.51
C ALA A 142 -2.55 -19.22 22.05
N ILE A 143 -2.50 -19.38 23.37
CA ILE A 143 -1.96 -20.57 24.03
C ILE A 143 -2.77 -21.81 23.66
N ALA A 144 -4.10 -21.72 23.65
CA ALA A 144 -4.96 -22.83 23.29
C ALA A 144 -4.61 -23.36 21.89
N VAL A 145 -4.45 -22.49 20.89
CA VAL A 145 -4.07 -22.91 19.53
C VAL A 145 -2.63 -23.42 19.47
N ALA A 146 -1.71 -22.83 20.24
CA ALA A 146 -0.32 -23.29 20.31
C ALA A 146 -0.20 -24.75 20.80
N GLN A 147 -1.13 -25.20 21.65
CA GLN A 147 -1.16 -26.55 22.23
C GLN A 147 -1.89 -27.60 21.37
N GLU A 148 -2.51 -27.21 20.26
CA GLU A 148 -3.28 -28.14 19.42
C GLU A 148 -2.42 -29.10 18.60
N GLN A 149 -1.15 -28.77 18.39
CA GLN A 149 -0.24 -29.53 17.53
C GLN A 149 1.22 -29.26 17.87
N ASP A 150 2.09 -30.24 17.60
CA ASP A 150 3.55 -30.14 17.84
C ASP A 150 4.40 -30.06 16.55
N ARG A 151 3.76 -30.00 15.37
CA ARG A 151 4.44 -29.96 14.06
C ARG A 151 5.19 -28.65 13.83
N VAL A 152 4.61 -27.53 14.26
CA VAL A 152 5.18 -26.19 14.11
C VAL A 152 5.38 -25.60 15.51
N PRO A 153 6.60 -25.18 15.89
CA PRO A 153 6.82 -24.52 17.17
C PRO A 153 6.05 -23.21 17.25
N VAL A 154 5.11 -23.12 18.19
CA VAL A 154 4.39 -21.88 18.50
C VAL A 154 4.77 -21.43 19.91
N ARG A 155 5.32 -20.23 20.03
CA ARG A 155 5.69 -19.62 21.31
C ARG A 155 4.84 -18.38 21.51
N VAL A 156 4.08 -18.37 22.60
CA VAL A 156 3.31 -17.19 23.02
C VAL A 156 4.07 -16.52 24.15
N ILE A 157 4.41 -15.24 23.97
CA ILE A 157 5.23 -14.47 24.90
C ILE A 157 4.43 -13.23 25.29
N THR A 158 4.17 -13.07 26.58
CA THR A 158 3.54 -11.87 27.13
C THR A 158 4.59 -10.89 27.62
N LYS A 159 4.33 -9.60 27.36
CA LYS A 159 5.09 -8.47 27.90
C LYS A 159 4.14 -7.41 28.46
N ARG A 160 4.69 -6.43 29.17
CA ARG A 160 3.95 -5.20 29.52
C ARG A 160 3.67 -4.42 28.24
N ASN A 161 2.48 -3.83 28.10
CA ASN A 161 2.11 -3.02 26.94
C ASN A 161 3.14 -1.91 26.67
N GLY A 162 3.66 -1.89 25.44
CA GLY A 162 4.63 -0.90 24.94
C GLY A 162 4.34 -0.44 23.51
N GLY A 163 3.23 -0.90 22.92
CA GLY A 163 2.85 -0.63 21.55
C GLY A 163 3.43 -1.64 20.56
N LYS A 164 2.87 -1.61 19.35
CA LYS A 164 3.17 -2.57 18.27
C LYS A 164 4.66 -2.63 17.91
N ALA A 165 5.34 -1.49 17.83
CA ALA A 165 6.78 -1.44 17.53
C ALA A 165 7.62 -2.20 18.57
N GLU A 166 7.32 -2.05 19.86
CA GLU A 166 8.04 -2.74 20.93
C GLU A 166 7.73 -4.25 20.93
N ALA A 167 6.48 -4.64 20.65
CA ALA A 167 6.10 -6.04 20.48
C ALA A 167 6.85 -6.69 19.31
N LEU A 168 6.95 -6.01 18.16
CA LEU A 168 7.72 -6.47 17.01
C LEU A 168 9.21 -6.61 17.32
N ASN A 169 9.81 -5.63 18.00
CA ASN A 169 11.21 -5.69 18.43
C ASN A 169 11.47 -6.81 19.43
N THR A 170 10.53 -7.05 20.35
CA THR A 170 10.59 -8.18 21.30
C THR A 170 10.60 -9.50 20.55
N GLY A 171 9.68 -9.69 19.59
CA GLY A 171 9.65 -10.86 18.73
C GLY A 171 10.93 -11.06 17.93
N MET A 172 11.47 -9.98 17.35
CA MET A 172 12.75 -10.01 16.65
C MET A 172 13.92 -10.45 17.55
N SER A 173 13.96 -10.02 18.81
CA SER A 173 15.04 -10.34 19.73
C SER A 173 15.10 -11.83 20.10
N VAL A 174 13.94 -12.49 20.16
CA VAL A 174 13.81 -13.91 20.55
C VAL A 174 13.66 -14.85 19.35
N ALA A 175 13.61 -14.31 18.14
CA ALA A 175 13.55 -15.04 16.87
C ALA A 175 14.81 -15.86 16.63
N ARG A 176 14.65 -17.11 16.23
CA ARG A 176 15.75 -18.04 15.90
C ARG A 176 16.06 -18.05 14.40
N GLY A 177 15.11 -17.63 13.57
CA GLY A 177 15.23 -17.59 12.13
C GLY A 177 16.28 -16.60 11.62
N GLU A 178 16.86 -16.94 10.47
CA GLU A 178 17.70 -16.03 9.69
C GLU A 178 16.85 -14.92 9.04
N PHE A 179 15.59 -15.27 8.74
CA PHE A 179 14.59 -14.35 8.21
C PHE A 179 13.47 -14.17 9.22
N ILE A 180 12.93 -12.97 9.26
CA ILE A 180 11.79 -12.61 10.12
C ILE A 180 10.65 -12.21 9.20
N LEU A 181 9.47 -12.80 9.41
CA LEU A 181 8.24 -12.35 8.78
C LEU A 181 7.33 -11.75 9.84
N ASN A 182 6.87 -10.53 9.61
CA ASN A 182 5.91 -9.86 10.48
C ASN A 182 4.51 -9.95 9.85
N MET A 183 3.53 -10.28 10.69
CA MET A 183 2.11 -10.33 10.32
C MET A 183 1.28 -9.72 11.45
N ASP A 184 0.35 -8.82 11.13
CA ASP A 184 -0.59 -8.29 12.12
C ASP A 184 -1.50 -9.40 12.69
N GLY A 185 -1.86 -9.33 13.98
CA GLY A 185 -2.68 -10.33 14.66
C GLY A 185 -4.12 -10.50 14.14
N ASP A 186 -4.54 -9.61 13.24
CA ASP A 186 -5.84 -9.56 12.57
C ASP A 186 -5.74 -9.93 11.08
N SER A 187 -4.74 -10.71 10.69
CA SER A 187 -4.45 -11.05 9.31
C SER A 187 -4.34 -12.57 9.09
N LYS A 188 -4.63 -13.03 7.86
CA LYS A 188 -4.41 -14.41 7.42
C LYS A 188 -3.48 -14.47 6.21
N LEU A 189 -2.49 -15.35 6.24
CA LEU A 189 -1.57 -15.52 5.11
C LEU A 189 -2.01 -16.64 4.17
N SER A 190 -1.73 -16.48 2.86
CA SER A 190 -1.83 -17.57 1.90
C SER A 190 -0.76 -18.63 2.15
N SER A 191 -1.08 -19.91 1.94
CA SER A 191 -0.21 -21.04 2.29
C SER A 191 1.18 -20.97 1.64
N ASN A 192 1.29 -20.40 0.45
CA ASN A 192 2.53 -20.26 -0.32
C ASN A 192 3.42 -19.08 0.13
N THR A 193 2.99 -18.26 1.08
CA THR A 193 3.62 -16.97 1.43
C THR A 193 5.12 -17.09 1.70
N LEU A 194 5.55 -18.03 2.55
CA LEU A 194 6.96 -18.17 2.91
C LEU A 194 7.82 -18.56 1.72
N ARG A 195 7.38 -19.53 0.90
CA ARG A 195 8.09 -19.94 -0.33
C ARG A 195 8.17 -18.81 -1.35
N ALA A 196 7.10 -18.02 -1.45
CA ALA A 196 7.03 -16.92 -2.40
C ALA A 196 7.95 -15.76 -2.00
N CYS A 197 8.05 -15.43 -0.71
CA CYS A 197 8.93 -14.37 -0.23
C CYS A 197 10.40 -14.79 -0.21
N ILE A 198 10.73 -16.00 0.24
CA ILE A 198 12.13 -16.40 0.50
C ILE A 198 13.02 -16.32 -0.75
N ARG A 199 12.45 -16.56 -1.94
CA ARG A 199 13.18 -16.54 -3.21
C ARG A 199 13.81 -15.20 -3.56
N HIS A 200 13.26 -14.09 -3.07
CA HIS A 200 13.80 -12.75 -3.37
C HIS A 200 15.12 -12.51 -2.65
N PHE A 201 15.41 -13.25 -1.59
CA PHE A 201 16.67 -13.17 -0.85
C PHE A 201 17.81 -13.96 -1.50
N GLU A 202 17.60 -14.55 -2.69
CA GLU A 202 18.71 -15.00 -3.53
C GLU A 202 19.59 -13.82 -3.97
N ASP A 203 18.99 -12.63 -4.17
CA ASP A 203 19.73 -11.39 -4.38
C ASP A 203 20.23 -10.87 -3.01
N PRO A 204 21.55 -10.84 -2.77
CA PRO A 204 22.10 -10.37 -1.51
C PRO A 204 21.78 -8.91 -1.21
N SER A 205 21.43 -8.10 -2.22
CA SER A 205 21.08 -6.68 -2.06
C SER A 205 19.65 -6.46 -1.56
N VAL A 206 18.80 -7.50 -1.59
CA VAL A 206 17.42 -7.43 -1.08
C VAL A 206 17.44 -7.60 0.44
N GLY A 207 17.04 -6.55 1.15
CA GLY A 207 16.93 -6.56 2.62
C GLY A 207 15.55 -6.96 3.12
N ALA A 208 14.51 -6.74 2.31
CA ALA A 208 13.13 -7.08 2.66
C ALA A 208 12.23 -7.32 1.45
N VAL A 209 11.09 -7.95 1.72
CA VAL A 209 10.03 -8.28 0.76
C VAL A 209 8.69 -7.86 1.33
N ALA A 210 8.00 -6.96 0.64
CA ALA A 210 6.61 -6.60 0.92
C ALA A 210 5.66 -7.61 0.29
N GLY A 211 4.64 -8.05 1.02
CA GLY A 211 3.58 -8.87 0.45
C GLY A 211 2.37 -8.05 -0.02
N ASN A 212 1.46 -8.75 -0.68
CA ASN A 212 0.20 -8.22 -1.18
C ASN A 212 -0.86 -8.24 -0.07
N VAL A 213 -1.63 -7.18 0.07
CA VAL A 213 -2.70 -7.08 1.06
C VAL A 213 -4.03 -7.07 0.35
N LYS A 214 -4.94 -7.98 0.71
CA LYS A 214 -6.27 -8.12 0.11
C LYS A 214 -7.36 -8.08 1.16
N VAL A 215 -8.49 -7.49 0.78
CA VAL A 215 -9.66 -7.32 1.67
C VAL A 215 -10.52 -8.57 1.65
N ILE A 216 -10.83 -9.11 2.83
CA ILE A 216 -11.68 -10.30 2.99
C ILE A 216 -13.17 -9.95 3.07
N ASN A 217 -13.55 -8.91 3.83
CA ASN A 217 -14.94 -8.57 4.15
C ASN A 217 -15.59 -7.65 3.09
N ARG A 218 -15.80 -8.13 1.86
CA ARG A 218 -16.33 -7.34 0.71
C ARG A 218 -17.87 -7.24 0.66
N GLU A 219 -18.50 -7.05 1.81
CA GLU A 219 -19.96 -7.10 1.95
C GLU A 219 -20.67 -5.77 1.65
N ASN A 220 -20.00 -4.63 1.84
CA ASN A 220 -20.60 -3.32 1.66
C ASN A 220 -19.79 -2.42 0.73
N ILE A 221 -20.33 -1.23 0.45
CA ILE A 221 -19.72 -0.29 -0.48
C ILE A 221 -18.33 0.17 -0.03
N TRP A 222 -18.12 0.43 1.26
CA TRP A 222 -16.85 0.94 1.78
C TRP A 222 -15.75 -0.10 1.69
N SER A 223 -16.03 -1.34 2.06
CA SER A 223 -15.06 -2.42 1.97
C SER A 223 -14.77 -2.85 0.53
N ARG A 224 -15.74 -2.73 -0.38
CA ARG A 224 -15.53 -2.92 -1.83
C ARG A 224 -14.70 -1.83 -2.47
N ILE A 225 -14.95 -0.56 -2.13
CA ILE A 225 -14.12 0.56 -2.59
C ILE A 225 -12.70 0.42 -2.03
N GLN A 226 -12.54 0.05 -0.77
CA GLN A 226 -11.21 -0.18 -0.18
C GLN A 226 -10.50 -1.38 -0.80
N ALA A 227 -11.22 -2.44 -1.19
CA ALA A 227 -10.64 -3.53 -1.97
C ALA A 227 -10.08 -3.03 -3.30
N LEU A 228 -10.82 -2.15 -4.01
CA LEU A 228 -10.33 -1.51 -5.22
C LEU A 228 -9.10 -0.63 -4.95
N GLU A 229 -9.10 0.18 -3.87
CA GLU A 229 -7.94 1.01 -3.47
C GLU A 229 -6.70 0.15 -3.20
N TYR A 230 -6.84 -1.03 -2.58
CA TYR A 230 -5.69 -1.90 -2.32
C TYR A 230 -5.12 -2.49 -3.62
N ILE A 231 -5.98 -2.80 -4.58
CA ILE A 231 -5.58 -3.35 -5.89
C ILE A 231 -4.96 -2.25 -6.77
N GLU A 232 -5.68 -1.15 -6.98
CA GLU A 232 -5.29 -0.06 -7.89
C GLU A 232 -4.28 0.89 -7.22
N GLY A 233 -4.58 1.37 -6.02
CA GLY A 233 -3.81 2.41 -5.34
C GLY A 233 -2.52 1.90 -4.67
N LEU A 234 -2.51 0.67 -4.15
CA LEU A 234 -1.36 0.13 -3.41
C LEU A 234 -0.59 -0.93 -4.21
N ALA A 235 -1.25 -1.99 -4.69
CA ALA A 235 -0.55 -3.09 -5.34
C ALA A 235 0.09 -2.67 -6.68
N MET A 236 -0.56 -1.85 -7.49
CA MET A 236 0.04 -1.32 -8.73
C MET A 236 1.30 -0.50 -8.44
N ALA A 237 1.21 0.43 -7.48
CA ALA A 237 2.33 1.27 -7.10
C ALA A 237 3.52 0.42 -6.59
N ARG A 238 3.26 -0.57 -5.74
CA ARG A 238 4.30 -1.48 -5.24
C ARG A 238 4.94 -2.32 -6.33
N LYS A 239 4.19 -2.80 -7.33
CA LYS A 239 4.79 -3.50 -8.48
C LYS A 239 5.72 -2.60 -9.27
N ALA A 240 5.28 -1.38 -9.57
CA ALA A 240 6.10 -0.41 -10.27
C ALA A 240 7.38 -0.08 -9.49
N GLN A 241 7.27 0.10 -8.17
CA GLN A 241 8.41 0.35 -7.29
C GLN A 241 9.32 -0.88 -7.14
N SER A 242 8.78 -2.09 -7.14
CA SER A 242 9.54 -3.35 -7.07
C SER A 242 10.47 -3.52 -8.27
N PHE A 243 10.00 -3.18 -9.47
CA PHE A 243 10.84 -3.13 -10.66
C PHE A 243 12.04 -2.20 -10.48
N MET A 244 11.82 -1.07 -9.80
CA MET A 244 12.85 -0.10 -9.45
C MET A 244 13.55 -0.41 -8.10
N ARG A 245 13.23 -1.54 -7.46
CA ARG A 245 13.78 -2.01 -6.17
C ARG A 245 13.58 -1.06 -4.98
N THR A 246 12.52 -0.27 -5.01
CA THR A 246 12.31 0.91 -4.17
C THR A 246 10.94 0.94 -3.51
N VAL A 247 10.39 -0.23 -3.19
CA VAL A 247 9.09 -0.33 -2.50
C VAL A 247 9.13 0.52 -1.23
N ASN A 248 8.29 1.54 -1.19
CA ASN A 248 8.43 2.62 -0.20
C ASN A 248 7.68 2.38 1.10
N ILE A 249 6.77 1.40 1.11
CA ILE A 249 6.04 0.97 2.31
C ILE A 249 5.85 -0.55 2.27
N ILE A 250 6.51 -1.25 3.19
CA ILE A 250 6.20 -2.64 3.53
C ILE A 250 4.98 -2.61 4.45
N PRO A 251 3.85 -3.25 4.08
CA PRO A 251 2.65 -3.20 4.88
C PRO A 251 2.78 -4.03 6.17
N GLY A 252 2.29 -3.50 7.30
CA GLY A 252 2.21 -4.22 8.58
C GLY A 252 1.70 -5.67 8.50
N PRO A 253 0.61 -5.97 7.75
CA PRO A 253 0.09 -7.33 7.60
C PRO A 253 1.04 -8.35 7.00
N LEU A 254 2.04 -7.94 6.20
CA LEU A 254 2.96 -8.87 5.55
C LEU A 254 4.26 -8.22 5.06
N GLY A 255 5.32 -8.44 5.84
CA GLY A 255 6.69 -8.11 5.46
C GLY A 255 7.67 -9.19 5.89
N MET A 256 8.53 -9.66 4.99
CA MET A 256 9.65 -10.55 5.31
C MET A 256 10.97 -9.79 5.22
N PHE A 257 11.89 -10.03 6.15
CA PHE A 257 13.12 -9.27 6.31
C PHE A 257 14.30 -10.20 6.57
N ARG A 258 15.49 -9.81 6.12
CA ARG A 258 16.74 -10.37 6.66
C ARG A 258 16.89 -9.91 8.10
N LYS A 259 17.12 -10.83 9.03
CA LYS A 259 17.33 -10.48 10.44
C LYS A 259 18.55 -9.57 10.63
N THR A 260 19.62 -9.80 9.88
CA THR A 260 20.84 -8.97 9.92
C THR A 260 20.56 -7.53 9.51
N VAL A 261 19.71 -7.32 8.50
CA VAL A 261 19.33 -5.98 8.03
C VAL A 261 18.46 -5.28 9.05
N LEU A 262 17.49 -5.97 9.66
CA LEU A 262 16.70 -5.40 10.77
C LEU A 262 17.58 -4.93 11.94
N GLN A 263 18.61 -5.73 12.29
CA GLN A 263 19.58 -5.37 13.32
C GLN A 263 20.43 -4.16 12.93
N GLU A 264 20.88 -4.10 11.67
CA GLU A 264 21.68 -2.98 11.14
C GLU A 264 20.91 -1.64 11.18
N VAL A 265 19.63 -1.66 10.83
CA VAL A 265 18.78 -0.45 10.81
C VAL A 265 18.18 -0.11 12.18
N GLY A 266 18.39 -0.96 13.19
CA GLY A 266 17.93 -0.75 14.57
C GLY A 266 16.47 -1.11 14.83
N GLY A 267 15.83 -1.89 13.96
CA GLY A 267 14.44 -2.32 14.14
C GLY A 267 13.39 -1.20 14.05
N TYR A 268 12.24 -1.43 14.67
CA TYR A 268 11.08 -0.54 14.66
C TYR A 268 11.21 0.58 15.70
N ASP A 269 10.97 1.83 15.29
CA ASP A 269 10.86 2.94 16.23
C ASP A 269 9.41 3.15 16.69
N HIS A 270 9.24 3.84 17.81
CA HIS A 270 7.95 4.09 18.48
C HIS A 270 7.48 5.54 18.37
N ASP A 271 8.24 6.39 17.66
CA ASP A 271 8.04 7.83 17.54
C ASP A 271 7.16 8.23 16.34
N THR A 272 6.65 7.26 15.57
CA THR A 272 5.73 7.48 14.45
C THR A 272 4.50 6.57 14.55
N PHE A 273 3.37 7.00 13.97
CA PHE A 273 2.15 6.19 13.89
C PHE A 273 2.10 5.21 12.70
N ALA A 274 3.17 5.18 11.90
CA ALA A 274 3.40 4.27 10.79
C ALA A 274 4.81 3.68 10.92
N GLU A 275 4.98 2.85 11.94
CA GLU A 275 6.25 2.19 12.29
C GLU A 275 6.81 1.35 11.13
N ASP A 276 5.91 0.80 10.31
CA ASP A 276 6.21 0.01 9.11
C ASP A 276 6.78 0.89 7.99
N CYS A 277 6.19 2.06 7.76
CA CYS A 277 6.71 3.07 6.83
C CYS A 277 8.08 3.59 7.27
N ASP A 278 8.25 3.91 8.56
CA ASP A 278 9.54 4.41 9.07
C ASP A 278 10.65 3.37 8.90
N LEU A 279 10.41 2.11 9.28
CA LEU A 279 11.37 1.03 9.05
C LEU A 279 11.71 0.87 7.56
N THR A 280 10.70 0.93 6.69
CA THR A 280 10.91 0.82 5.23
C THR A 280 11.84 1.94 4.74
N LEU A 281 11.64 3.17 5.19
CA LEU A 281 12.49 4.30 4.84
C LEU A 281 13.91 4.15 5.41
N LYS A 282 14.08 3.69 6.66
CA LYS A 282 15.42 3.40 7.21
C LYS A 282 16.21 2.44 6.32
N MET A 283 15.56 1.36 5.85
CA MET A 283 16.18 0.37 4.98
C MET A 283 16.58 0.98 3.62
N LEU A 284 15.68 1.73 2.98
CA LEU A 284 15.98 2.41 1.71
C LEU A 284 17.10 3.45 1.89
N MET A 285 17.11 4.22 2.98
CA MET A 285 18.17 5.22 3.23
C MET A 285 19.54 4.58 3.50
N ARG A 286 19.59 3.31 3.87
CA ARG A 286 20.82 2.50 3.96
C ARG A 286 21.20 1.80 2.65
N GLY A 287 20.42 1.99 1.58
CA GLY A 287 20.71 1.44 0.26
C GLY A 287 20.23 0.00 0.06
N TRP A 288 19.45 -0.55 1.00
CA TRP A 288 18.86 -1.87 0.84
C TRP A 288 17.73 -1.85 -0.18
N HIS A 289 17.66 -2.88 -1.02
CA HIS A 289 16.55 -3.06 -1.94
C HIS A 289 15.37 -3.72 -1.23
N ILE A 290 14.16 -3.30 -1.63
CA ILE A 290 12.92 -3.85 -1.13
C ILE A 290 12.10 -4.34 -2.32
N ALA A 291 11.81 -5.63 -2.33
CA ALA A 291 11.04 -6.29 -3.38
C ALA A 291 9.54 -6.38 -3.00
N TYR A 292 8.69 -6.60 -3.99
CA TYR A 292 7.27 -6.88 -3.79
C TYR A 292 6.92 -8.28 -4.30
N GLU A 293 6.27 -9.09 -3.47
CA GLU A 293 5.79 -10.42 -3.84
C GLU A 293 4.26 -10.44 -3.97
N PRO A 294 3.69 -10.33 -5.18
CA PRO A 294 2.24 -10.24 -5.37
C PRO A 294 1.49 -11.53 -5.03
N THR A 295 2.17 -12.69 -4.95
CA THR A 295 1.55 -13.99 -4.64
C THR A 295 1.54 -14.36 -3.17
N ALA A 296 2.30 -13.63 -2.35
CA ALA A 296 2.27 -13.72 -0.91
C ALA A 296 1.15 -12.78 -0.44
N VAL A 297 -0.01 -13.34 -0.09
CA VAL A 297 -1.22 -12.56 0.19
C VAL A 297 -1.54 -12.60 1.67
N ALA A 298 -1.67 -11.42 2.28
CA ALA A 298 -2.32 -11.22 3.57
C ALA A 298 -3.77 -10.77 3.37
N TRP A 299 -4.71 -11.57 3.88
CA TRP A 299 -6.12 -11.25 3.94
C TRP A 299 -6.40 -10.48 5.22
N VAL A 300 -6.99 -9.30 5.08
CA VAL A 300 -7.27 -8.39 6.20
C VAL A 300 -8.72 -7.96 6.22
N GLU A 301 -9.23 -7.74 7.42
CA GLU A 301 -10.52 -7.10 7.63
C GLU A 301 -10.37 -5.58 7.54
N THR A 302 -11.19 -4.95 6.71
CA THR A 302 -11.20 -3.50 6.55
C THR A 302 -12.41 -2.84 7.21
N PRO A 303 -12.31 -1.56 7.62
CA PRO A 303 -13.45 -0.83 8.18
C PRO A 303 -14.70 -0.91 7.30
N SER A 304 -15.82 -1.28 7.91
CA SER A 304 -17.14 -1.33 7.26
C SER A 304 -17.88 0.03 7.29
N SER A 305 -17.39 1.00 8.07
CA SER A 305 -17.99 2.32 8.23
C SER A 305 -17.06 3.45 7.80
N LEU A 306 -17.63 4.51 7.24
CA LEU A 306 -16.88 5.68 6.76
C LEU A 306 -16.06 6.36 7.87
N LEU A 307 -16.61 6.46 9.09
CA LEU A 307 -15.89 7.10 10.20
C LEU A 307 -14.64 6.30 10.59
N ASN A 308 -14.74 4.98 10.67
CA ASN A 308 -13.61 4.11 10.99
C ASN A 308 -12.56 4.12 9.87
N LEU A 309 -13.00 4.18 8.62
CA LEU A 309 -12.13 4.38 7.47
C LEU A 309 -11.38 5.72 7.54
N LEU A 310 -12.07 6.82 7.86
CA LEU A 310 -11.46 8.14 8.01
C LEU A 310 -10.43 8.17 9.15
N LYS A 311 -10.73 7.57 10.30
CA LYS A 311 -9.75 7.40 11.40
C LYS A 311 -8.50 6.65 10.93
N GLN A 312 -8.68 5.59 10.14
CA GLN A 312 -7.57 4.84 9.56
C GLN A 312 -6.73 5.70 8.61
N ARG A 313 -7.37 6.44 7.70
CA ARG A 313 -6.68 7.28 6.70
C ARG A 313 -5.97 8.48 7.33
N TYR A 314 -6.59 9.08 8.34
CA TYR A 314 -5.98 10.13 9.14
C TYR A 314 -4.69 9.64 9.83
N ARG A 315 -4.75 8.48 10.51
CA ARG A 315 -3.57 7.85 11.14
C ARG A 315 -2.45 7.57 10.14
N TRP A 316 -2.78 6.94 9.00
CA TRP A 316 -1.79 6.61 7.96
C TRP A 316 -1.11 7.85 7.43
N THR A 317 -1.88 8.90 7.13
CA THR A 317 -1.34 10.15 6.59
C THR A 317 -0.39 10.80 7.57
N ARG A 318 -0.78 10.93 8.84
CA ARG A 318 0.10 11.49 9.87
C ARG A 318 1.36 10.67 10.08
N GLY A 319 1.24 9.35 10.18
CA GLY A 319 2.40 8.46 10.32
C GLY A 319 3.38 8.58 9.14
N ILE A 320 2.86 8.64 7.90
CA ILE A 320 3.69 8.83 6.70
C ILE A 320 4.38 10.19 6.72
N LEU A 321 3.70 11.27 7.11
CA LEU A 321 4.31 12.60 7.24
C LEU A 321 5.41 12.63 8.29
N GLN A 322 5.21 11.97 9.44
CA GLN A 322 6.23 11.86 10.48
C GLN A 322 7.45 11.09 10.00
N ALA A 323 7.24 9.92 9.39
CA ALA A 323 8.31 9.10 8.86
C ALA A 323 9.10 9.85 7.75
N THR A 324 8.41 10.47 6.80
CA THR A 324 9.08 11.26 5.74
C THR A 324 9.82 12.48 6.29
N SER A 325 9.29 13.15 7.33
CA SER A 325 9.96 14.26 8.00
C SER A 325 11.25 13.83 8.72
N LYS A 326 11.22 12.68 9.38
CA LYS A 326 12.38 12.06 10.05
C LYS A 326 13.53 11.77 9.09
N HIS A 327 13.21 11.40 7.84
CA HIS A 327 14.19 11.13 6.77
C HIS A 327 14.38 12.29 5.78
N SER A 328 13.85 13.48 6.07
CA SER A 328 13.83 14.63 5.14
C SER A 328 15.19 15.10 4.66
N GLN A 329 16.27 14.86 5.44
CA GLN A 329 17.63 15.20 5.01
C GLN A 329 18.02 14.51 3.70
N ALA A 330 17.49 13.33 3.43
CA ALA A 330 17.79 12.57 2.21
C ALA A 330 17.14 13.14 0.94
N LEU A 331 16.12 14.00 1.06
CA LEU A 331 15.49 14.69 -0.09
C LEU A 331 16.51 15.48 -0.92
N TRP A 332 17.55 16.01 -0.25
CA TRP A 332 18.54 16.92 -0.82
C TRP A 332 19.93 16.29 -0.92
N GLN A 333 20.03 14.96 -0.74
CA GLN A 333 21.31 14.23 -0.76
C GLN A 333 21.31 13.12 -1.84
N PRO A 334 21.14 13.46 -3.13
CA PRO A 334 21.08 12.45 -4.21
C PRO A 334 22.36 11.61 -4.32
N LYS A 335 23.52 12.15 -3.91
CA LYS A 335 24.78 11.39 -3.88
C LYS A 335 24.80 10.25 -2.86
N LYS A 336 24.04 10.36 -1.76
CA LYS A 336 23.99 9.37 -0.67
C LYS A 336 22.77 8.46 -0.78
N ALA A 337 21.60 9.05 -1.06
CA ALA A 337 20.34 8.32 -1.15
C ALA A 337 20.10 7.69 -2.54
N GLY A 338 20.86 8.08 -3.57
CA GLY A 338 20.67 7.58 -4.93
C GLY A 338 19.25 7.83 -5.43
N VAL A 339 18.62 6.80 -6.00
CA VAL A 339 17.21 6.84 -6.44
C VAL A 339 16.23 7.04 -5.27
N ASN A 340 16.61 6.70 -4.04
CA ASN A 340 15.71 6.75 -2.88
C ASN A 340 15.33 8.19 -2.47
N CYS A 341 16.06 9.21 -2.93
CA CYS A 341 15.62 10.61 -2.75
C CYS A 341 14.32 10.89 -3.52
N PHE A 342 14.15 10.31 -4.72
CA PHE A 342 12.94 10.48 -5.51
C PHE A 342 11.74 9.79 -4.87
N ILE A 343 11.96 8.72 -4.10
CA ILE A 343 10.89 8.07 -3.33
C ILE A 343 10.33 8.99 -2.25
N LEU A 344 11.19 9.72 -1.54
CA LEU A 344 10.72 10.70 -0.56
C LEU A 344 9.95 11.84 -1.23
N TRP A 345 10.44 12.35 -2.36
CA TRP A 345 9.70 13.35 -3.15
C TRP A 345 8.35 12.82 -3.64
N TYR A 346 8.31 11.57 -4.10
CA TYR A 346 7.09 10.90 -4.51
C TYR A 346 6.10 10.78 -3.35
N MET A 347 6.56 10.39 -2.16
CA MET A 347 5.71 10.30 -0.96
C MET A 347 5.14 11.67 -0.54
N LEU A 348 5.94 12.73 -0.60
CA LEU A 348 5.45 14.10 -0.33
C LEU A 348 4.45 14.57 -1.39
N PHE A 349 4.68 14.20 -2.65
CA PHE A 349 3.72 14.47 -3.73
C PHE A 349 2.37 13.78 -3.46
N GLU A 350 2.36 12.49 -3.13
CA GLU A 350 1.13 11.72 -2.83
C GLU A 350 0.44 12.17 -1.54
N GLY A 351 1.23 12.51 -0.52
CA GLY A 351 0.73 12.85 0.81
C GLY A 351 0.22 14.28 0.95
N ILE A 352 0.80 15.23 0.21
CA ILE A 352 0.56 16.67 0.39
C ILE A 352 0.06 17.31 -0.90
N MET A 353 0.87 17.23 -1.97
CA MET A 353 0.60 17.99 -3.19
C MET A 353 -0.67 17.50 -3.89
N TRP A 354 -0.85 16.19 -4.02
CA TRP A 354 -2.03 15.61 -4.65
C TRP A 354 -3.32 16.00 -3.93
N PRO A 355 -3.52 15.73 -2.62
CA PRO A 355 -4.77 16.08 -1.94
C PRO A 355 -5.10 17.56 -2.05
N PHE A 356 -4.08 18.42 -1.89
CA PHE A 356 -4.25 19.86 -2.03
C PHE A 356 -4.71 20.26 -3.44
N SER A 357 -4.04 19.75 -4.47
CA SER A 357 -4.38 20.01 -5.87
C SER A 357 -5.78 19.52 -6.24
N THR A 358 -6.20 18.35 -5.76
CA THR A 358 -7.56 17.82 -6.00
C THR A 358 -8.59 18.79 -5.44
N LEU A 359 -8.46 19.19 -4.17
CA LEU A 359 -9.41 20.08 -3.52
C LEU A 359 -9.41 21.48 -4.15
N MET A 360 -8.23 22.01 -4.46
CA MET A 360 -8.11 23.30 -5.14
C MET A 360 -8.75 23.27 -6.53
N GLY A 361 -8.54 22.21 -7.31
CA GLY A 361 -9.18 22.02 -8.61
C GLY A 361 -10.70 22.00 -8.50
N ASN A 362 -11.23 21.29 -7.51
CA ASN A 362 -12.68 21.24 -7.28
C ASN A 362 -13.27 22.61 -6.96
N ILE A 363 -12.63 23.37 -6.08
CA ILE A 363 -13.05 24.74 -5.72
C ILE A 363 -12.95 25.65 -6.93
N PHE A 364 -11.86 25.59 -7.68
CA PHE A 364 -11.63 26.39 -8.88
C PHE A 364 -12.70 26.15 -9.94
N PHE A 365 -12.95 24.89 -10.30
CA PHE A 365 -13.95 24.56 -11.32
C PHE A 365 -15.38 24.83 -10.87
N ALA A 366 -15.69 24.69 -9.57
CA ALA A 366 -16.98 25.11 -9.02
C ALA A 366 -17.18 26.63 -9.13
N TYR A 367 -16.18 27.41 -8.73
CA TYR A 367 -16.19 28.87 -8.86
C TYR A 367 -16.37 29.29 -10.32
N VAL A 368 -15.56 28.74 -11.22
CA VAL A 368 -15.59 29.06 -12.64
C VAL A 368 -16.90 28.64 -13.29
N GLY A 369 -17.45 27.49 -12.91
CA GLY A 369 -18.75 27.02 -13.38
C GLY A 369 -19.90 27.92 -12.97
N ILE A 370 -19.91 28.42 -11.73
CA ILE A 370 -20.96 29.30 -11.20
C ILE A 370 -20.85 30.71 -11.77
N GLN A 371 -19.64 31.29 -11.79
CA GLN A 371 -19.45 32.70 -12.14
C GLN A 371 -19.43 32.95 -13.65
N TYR A 372 -18.89 32.02 -14.43
CA TYR A 372 -18.67 32.20 -15.88
C TYR A 372 -19.48 31.23 -16.73
N GLY A 373 -20.35 30.41 -16.13
CA GLY A 373 -21.18 29.44 -16.85
C GLY A 373 -20.40 28.27 -17.44
N LEU A 374 -19.16 28.04 -16.99
CA LEU A 374 -18.25 27.01 -17.53
C LEU A 374 -18.45 25.64 -16.87
N ALA A 375 -19.67 25.27 -16.49
CA ALA A 375 -19.97 24.00 -15.84
C ALA A 375 -19.60 22.78 -16.70
N THR A 376 -19.65 22.91 -18.02
CA THR A 376 -19.19 21.87 -18.95
C THR A 376 -17.71 21.54 -18.77
N LEU A 377 -16.88 22.52 -18.41
CA LEU A 377 -15.45 22.32 -18.16
C LEU A 377 -15.22 21.46 -16.91
N LEU A 378 -15.96 21.76 -15.83
CA LEU A 378 -15.96 20.94 -14.61
C LEU A 378 -16.33 19.49 -14.94
N PHE A 379 -17.39 19.28 -15.72
CA PHE A 379 -17.82 17.95 -16.13
C PHE A 379 -16.75 17.20 -16.94
N LEU A 380 -16.14 17.86 -17.94
CA LEU A 380 -15.09 17.25 -18.77
C LEU A 380 -13.85 16.89 -17.94
N TRP A 381 -13.44 17.75 -17.01
CA TRP A 381 -12.35 17.48 -16.08
C TRP A 381 -12.60 16.22 -15.25
N TRP A 382 -13.77 16.14 -14.60
CA TRP A 382 -14.17 14.97 -13.82
C TRP A 382 -14.27 13.70 -14.68
N MET A 383 -14.80 13.82 -15.89
CA MET A 383 -14.92 12.67 -16.80
C MET A 383 -13.55 12.12 -17.17
N GLN A 384 -12.58 12.96 -17.54
CA GLN A 384 -11.22 12.53 -17.90
C GLN A 384 -10.55 11.79 -16.74
N LEU A 385 -10.64 12.34 -15.53
CA LEU A 385 -10.11 11.75 -14.31
C LEU A 385 -10.80 10.42 -13.94
N THR A 386 -12.10 10.32 -14.16
CA THR A 386 -12.87 9.09 -13.92
C THR A 386 -12.49 8.00 -14.92
N VAL A 387 -12.33 8.36 -16.20
CA VAL A 387 -11.85 7.43 -17.24
C VAL A 387 -10.47 6.89 -16.89
N LEU A 388 -9.57 7.76 -16.39
CA LEU A 388 -8.22 7.35 -15.97
C LEU A 388 -8.26 6.27 -14.88
N ASP A 389 -9.07 6.46 -13.83
CA ASP A 389 -9.21 5.47 -12.74
C ASP A 389 -9.91 4.20 -13.22
N VAL A 390 -10.98 4.30 -14.02
CA VAL A 390 -11.67 3.11 -14.54
C VAL A 390 -10.71 2.24 -15.36
N VAL A 391 -9.84 2.86 -16.15
CA VAL A 391 -8.82 2.14 -16.92
C VAL A 391 -7.76 1.52 -16.03
N ALA A 392 -7.25 2.27 -15.05
CA ALA A 392 -6.27 1.76 -14.08
C ALA A 392 -6.85 0.59 -13.28
N ALA A 393 -8.06 0.73 -12.74
CA ALA A 393 -8.84 -0.32 -12.09
C ALA A 393 -8.99 -1.55 -12.98
N ALA A 394 -9.43 -1.38 -14.24
CA ALA A 394 -9.59 -2.49 -15.17
C ALA A 394 -8.27 -3.21 -15.45
N TYR A 395 -7.19 -2.47 -15.69
CA TYR A 395 -5.85 -3.04 -15.85
C TYR A 395 -5.43 -3.85 -14.61
N CYS A 396 -5.54 -3.27 -13.41
CA CYS A 396 -5.12 -3.91 -12.18
C CYS A 396 -5.94 -5.17 -11.88
N ILE A 397 -7.26 -5.12 -12.06
CA ILE A 397 -8.16 -6.26 -11.84
C ILE A 397 -7.85 -7.40 -12.81
N ILE A 398 -7.58 -7.10 -14.09
CA ILE A 398 -7.20 -8.12 -15.09
C ILE A 398 -5.86 -8.78 -14.73
N ILE A 399 -4.88 -8.00 -14.28
CA ILE A 399 -3.53 -8.48 -13.95
C ILE A 399 -3.50 -9.24 -12.62
N GLU A 400 -4.26 -8.80 -11.62
CA GLU A 400 -4.37 -9.45 -10.30
C GLU A 400 -5.36 -10.63 -10.30
N GLU A 401 -6.11 -10.82 -11.39
CA GLU A 401 -7.17 -11.84 -11.51
C GLU A 401 -8.26 -11.69 -10.43
N GLU A 402 -8.63 -10.44 -10.13
CA GLU A 402 -9.66 -10.08 -9.15
C GLU A 402 -11.06 -10.03 -9.76
N ASP A 403 -12.08 -9.89 -8.91
CA ASP A 403 -13.48 -9.79 -9.33
C ASP A 403 -13.72 -8.56 -10.24
N PRO A 404 -14.12 -8.74 -11.52
CA PRO A 404 -14.44 -7.65 -12.44
C PRO A 404 -15.54 -6.71 -11.94
N SER A 405 -16.39 -7.16 -11.01
CA SER A 405 -17.44 -6.31 -10.42
C SER A 405 -16.86 -5.10 -9.68
N LEU A 406 -15.58 -5.14 -9.27
CA LEU A 406 -14.92 -4.02 -8.62
C LEU A 406 -14.68 -2.81 -9.55
N ILE A 407 -14.65 -3.00 -10.87
CA ILE A 407 -14.42 -1.91 -11.84
C ILE A 407 -15.51 -0.83 -11.75
N ILE A 408 -16.77 -1.22 -11.49
CA ILE A 408 -17.87 -0.24 -11.39
C ILE A 408 -17.68 0.72 -10.22
N TYR A 409 -16.97 0.28 -9.18
CA TYR A 409 -16.67 1.11 -8.01
C TYR A 409 -15.61 2.16 -8.31
N ALA A 410 -14.85 2.08 -9.41
CA ALA A 410 -13.87 3.11 -9.81
C ALA A 410 -14.53 4.47 -10.07
N VAL A 411 -15.79 4.48 -10.53
CA VAL A 411 -16.56 5.73 -10.71
C VAL A 411 -16.86 6.37 -9.35
N MET A 412 -17.33 5.57 -8.38
CA MET A 412 -17.60 6.07 -7.02
C MET A 412 -16.31 6.41 -6.26
N PHE A 413 -15.24 5.66 -6.54
CA PHE A 413 -13.90 5.88 -6.03
C PHE A 413 -13.43 7.30 -6.41
N ARG A 414 -13.50 7.66 -7.70
CA ARG A 414 -13.15 9.01 -8.16
C ARG A 414 -14.06 10.10 -7.58
N LEU A 415 -15.37 9.95 -7.75
CA LEU A 415 -16.32 11.04 -7.49
C LEU A 415 -16.50 11.34 -6.00
N PHE A 416 -16.41 10.33 -5.14
CA PHE A 416 -16.71 10.49 -3.72
C PHE A 416 -15.52 10.11 -2.84
N TYR A 417 -14.99 8.91 -3.03
CA TYR A 417 -14.00 8.36 -2.10
C TYR A 417 -12.71 9.18 -2.06
N ILE A 418 -12.08 9.44 -3.21
CA ILE A 418 -10.84 10.22 -3.29
C ILE A 418 -11.02 11.59 -2.65
N ASN A 419 -12.13 12.29 -2.94
CA ASN A 419 -12.39 13.60 -2.33
C ASN A 419 -12.48 13.53 -0.81
N ILE A 420 -13.21 12.55 -0.27
CA ILE A 420 -13.39 12.39 1.17
C ILE A 420 -12.04 12.09 1.84
N ILE A 421 -11.23 11.21 1.24
CA ILE A 421 -9.90 10.88 1.75
C ILE A 421 -8.94 12.07 1.61
N ASP A 422 -8.97 12.81 0.52
CA ASP A 422 -8.11 13.98 0.30
C ASP A 422 -8.41 15.09 1.29
N VAL A 423 -9.68 15.32 1.63
CA VAL A 423 -10.05 16.22 2.75
C VAL A 423 -9.41 15.73 4.05
N SER A 424 -9.53 14.44 4.38
CA SER A 424 -8.91 13.87 5.58
C SER A 424 -7.39 14.03 5.59
N LYS A 425 -6.74 13.87 4.43
CA LYS A 425 -5.28 14.03 4.28
C LYS A 425 -4.83 15.48 4.47
N VAL A 426 -5.60 16.44 3.94
CA VAL A 426 -5.30 17.87 4.12
C VAL A 426 -5.43 18.27 5.59
N PHE A 427 -6.49 17.84 6.28
CA PHE A 427 -6.60 18.09 7.72
C PHE A 427 -5.49 17.42 8.53
N ALA A 428 -5.18 16.15 8.24
CA ALA A 428 -4.05 15.46 8.86
C ALA A 428 -2.71 16.21 8.66
N THR A 429 -2.47 16.72 7.45
CA THR A 429 -1.28 17.52 7.13
C THR A 429 -1.22 18.81 7.94
N ILE A 430 -2.32 19.58 7.97
CA ILE A 430 -2.38 20.85 8.71
C ILE A 430 -2.14 20.62 10.20
N GLU A 431 -2.75 19.58 10.78
CA GLU A 431 -2.62 19.29 12.21
C GLU A 431 -1.23 18.75 12.58
N GLU A 432 -0.61 17.94 11.72
CA GLU A 432 0.79 17.52 11.90
C GLU A 432 1.72 18.74 11.88
N TRP A 433 1.55 19.66 10.92
CA TRP A 433 2.36 20.89 10.85
C TRP A 433 2.15 21.83 12.04
N ARG A 434 0.96 21.84 12.63
CA ARG A 434 0.66 22.59 13.86
C ARG A 434 1.18 21.91 15.14
N GLY A 435 1.69 20.68 15.04
CA GLY A 435 2.19 19.93 16.19
C GLY A 435 1.08 19.40 17.10
N ASN A 436 -0.15 19.23 16.59
CA ASN A 436 -1.26 18.69 17.39
C ASN A 436 -0.97 17.24 17.78
N THR A 437 -1.16 16.90 19.06
CA THR A 437 -1.00 15.52 19.54
C THR A 437 -2.08 14.61 18.96
N MET A 438 -1.69 13.46 18.37
CA MET A 438 -2.65 12.42 17.97
C MET A 438 -2.76 11.35 19.06
N THR A 439 -3.96 10.81 19.25
CA THR A 439 -4.20 9.64 20.12
C THR A 439 -4.40 8.38 19.27
N TRP A 440 -3.88 7.25 19.74
CA TRP A 440 -4.18 5.95 19.14
C TRP A 440 -5.66 5.59 19.35
N GLY A 441 -6.45 5.60 18.27
CA GLY A 441 -7.81 5.08 18.27
C GLY A 441 -7.82 3.63 17.78
N LYS A 442 -8.34 2.69 18.59
CA LYS A 442 -8.55 1.31 18.15
C LYS A 442 -9.74 1.23 17.20
N LEU A 443 -9.64 0.37 16.18
CA LEU A 443 -10.74 0.05 15.29
C LEU A 443 -11.42 -1.23 15.82
N ASP A 444 -12.74 -1.19 15.97
CA ASP A 444 -13.52 -2.37 16.33
C ASP A 444 -13.47 -3.40 15.19
N ARG A 445 -13.29 -4.68 15.55
CA ARG A 445 -13.22 -5.80 14.60
C ARG A 445 -14.53 -6.58 14.61
N GLU A 446 -15.02 -6.95 13.44
CA GLU A 446 -16.24 -7.74 13.26
C GLU A 446 -15.96 -9.25 13.36
N GLY A 447 -14.68 -9.66 13.30
CA GLY A 447 -14.29 -11.07 13.43
C GLY A 447 -14.50 -11.86 12.16
N LYS A 448 -14.32 -11.24 10.99
CA LYS A 448 -14.59 -11.84 9.67
C LYS A 448 -13.37 -12.50 9.03
N LEU A 449 -12.36 -12.79 9.84
CA LEU A 449 -11.11 -13.41 9.39
C LEU A 449 -11.30 -14.83 8.92
#